data_AF-A0A382QUA3-F1
#
_entry.id   AF-A0A382QUA3-F1
#
_cell.length_a   1.000
_cell.length_b   1.000
_cell.length_c   1.000
_cell.angle_alpha   90.00
_cell.angle_beta   90.00
_cell.angle_gamma   90.00
#
_symmetry.space_group_name_H-M   'P 1'
#
loop_
_entity.id
_entity.type
_entity.pdbx_description
1 polymer ?
#
loop_
_entity_poly.entity_id
_entity_poly.type
_entity_poly.pdbx_seq_one_letter_code
_entity_poly.pdbx_strand_id
1 'polypeptide(L)'
;MKQFFAIGLLTVAATAQAAPHYQILTSTKRDTHAESWQLTSSDFPSYNGNVRWSINKRTLHGGKQEGVDLVEVDNGRLQFRVIPTRGMSMLDVTLGDVRLGWNSPVKEVVHPSYI
;
A
#
# COMPACT_ATOMS: atom_id res chain seq x y z
N MET A 1 28.17 28.83 -56.22
CA MET A 1 28.69 28.77 -54.83
C MET A 1 27.63 28.11 -53.96
N LYS A 2 28.04 27.13 -53.15
CA LYS A 2 27.22 26.04 -52.59
C LYS A 2 26.14 26.54 -51.61
N GLN A 3 24.89 26.15 -51.82
CA GLN A 3 23.80 26.34 -50.85
C GLN A 3 23.84 25.19 -49.83
N PHE A 4 24.07 25.52 -48.56
CA PHE A 4 24.05 24.56 -47.46
C PHE A 4 22.62 24.44 -46.92
N PHE A 5 22.00 23.27 -47.07
CA PHE A 5 20.76 22.92 -46.37
C PHE A 5 21.10 22.40 -44.98
N ALA A 6 20.72 23.13 -43.93
CA ALA A 6 20.83 22.67 -42.55
C ALA A 6 19.56 21.89 -42.17
N ILE A 7 19.69 20.57 -42.02
CA ILE A 7 18.62 19.72 -41.48
C ILE A 7 18.74 19.75 -39.95
N GLY A 8 17.86 20.50 -39.29
CA GLY A 8 17.76 20.52 -37.83
C GLY A 8 17.13 19.23 -37.32
N LEU A 9 17.86 18.46 -36.53
CA LEU A 9 17.37 17.25 -35.87
C LEU A 9 16.57 17.66 -34.61
N LEU A 10 15.24 17.62 -34.67
CA LEU A 10 14.39 17.82 -33.50
C LEU A 10 14.38 16.52 -32.66
N THR A 11 15.07 16.51 -31.53
CA THR A 11 14.95 15.43 -30.55
C THR A 11 13.70 15.64 -29.71
N VAL A 12 12.65 14.87 -29.97
CA VAL A 12 11.46 14.80 -29.10
C VAL A 12 11.80 13.89 -27.93
N ALA A 13 12.00 14.45 -26.73
CA ALA A 13 12.11 13.67 -25.51
C ALA A 13 10.72 13.18 -25.09
N ALA A 14 10.45 11.89 -25.27
CA ALA A 14 9.22 11.28 -24.75
C ALA A 14 9.34 11.13 -23.22
N THR A 15 8.45 11.79 -22.48
CA THR A 15 8.33 11.56 -21.04
C THR A 15 7.65 10.22 -20.79
N ALA A 16 8.40 9.22 -20.33
CA ALA A 16 7.83 7.96 -19.86
C ALA A 16 7.06 8.21 -18.56
N GLN A 17 5.73 8.22 -18.63
CA GLN A 17 4.89 8.28 -17.45
C GLN A 17 5.04 6.97 -16.66
N ALA A 18 5.37 7.05 -15.37
CA ALA A 18 5.48 5.88 -14.52
C ALA A 18 4.13 5.13 -14.50
N ALA A 19 4.16 3.84 -14.81
CA ALA A 19 2.97 3.01 -14.73
C ALA A 19 2.52 2.86 -13.26
N PRO A 20 1.20 2.87 -12.98
CA PRO A 20 0.72 2.64 -11.62
C PRO A 20 1.13 1.24 -11.14
N HIS A 21 1.62 1.14 -9.90
CA HIS A 21 1.85 -0.15 -9.26
C HIS A 21 0.51 -0.76 -8.85
N TYR A 22 0.28 -2.02 -9.21
CA TYR A 22 -0.94 -2.75 -8.90
C TYR A 22 -0.61 -4.15 -8.40
N GLN A 23 -1.11 -4.49 -7.21
CA GLN A 23 -0.95 -5.80 -6.61
C GLN A 23 -2.30 -6.32 -6.13
N ILE A 24 -2.60 -7.58 -6.44
CA ILE A 24 -3.76 -8.27 -5.90
C ILE A 24 -3.32 -9.09 -4.69
N LEU A 25 -3.92 -8.77 -3.54
CA LEU A 25 -3.65 -9.45 -2.28
C LEU A 25 -4.68 -10.52 -1.94
N THR A 26 -5.91 -10.34 -2.39
CA THR A 26 -7.02 -11.28 -2.22
C THR A 26 -7.92 -11.24 -3.45
N SER A 27 -8.32 -12.40 -3.97
CA SER A 27 -9.21 -12.52 -5.13
C SER A 27 -9.95 -13.85 -5.11
N THR A 28 -11.27 -13.79 -5.09
CA THR A 28 -12.13 -14.98 -5.22
C THR A 28 -12.09 -15.56 -6.63
N LYS A 29 -12.03 -14.71 -7.66
CA LYS A 29 -11.94 -15.14 -9.07
C LYS A 29 -10.68 -15.95 -9.38
N ARG A 30 -9.56 -15.62 -8.71
CA ARG A 30 -8.26 -16.27 -8.94
C ARG A 30 -7.86 -17.21 -7.81
N ASP A 31 -8.78 -17.47 -6.88
CA ASP A 31 -8.55 -18.26 -5.67
C ASP A 31 -7.22 -17.91 -4.98
N THR A 32 -7.00 -16.61 -4.78
CA THR A 32 -5.76 -16.08 -4.23
C THR A 32 -6.04 -15.40 -2.91
N HIS A 33 -5.26 -15.74 -1.89
CA HIS A 33 -5.15 -14.99 -0.65
C HIS A 33 -3.68 -14.99 -0.23
N ALA A 34 -3.09 -13.80 -0.16
CA ALA A 34 -1.71 -13.65 0.29
C ALA A 34 -1.69 -13.54 1.82
N GLU A 35 -1.14 -14.54 2.51
CA GLU A 35 -0.99 -14.53 3.98
C GLU A 35 -0.11 -13.38 4.47
N SER A 36 0.93 -13.05 3.70
CA SER A 36 1.83 -11.94 3.95
C SER A 36 2.27 -11.28 2.66
N TRP A 37 2.38 -9.96 2.66
CA TRP A 37 2.92 -9.21 1.53
C TRP A 37 3.45 -7.85 1.99
N GLN A 38 4.51 -7.36 1.38
CA GLN A 38 5.09 -6.06 1.71
C GLN A 38 5.52 -5.32 0.45
N LEU A 39 5.36 -4.00 0.48
CA LEU A 39 5.91 -3.07 -0.50
C LEU A 39 6.42 -1.83 0.22
N THR A 40 7.59 -1.37 -0.18
CA THR A 40 8.29 -0.26 0.45
C THR A 40 8.80 0.71 -0.61
N SER A 41 9.10 1.93 -0.18
CA SER A 41 9.79 2.91 -1.01
C SER A 41 11.12 2.39 -1.61
N SER A 42 11.82 1.47 -0.95
CA SER A 42 13.07 0.87 -1.45
C SER A 42 12.87 -0.08 -2.64
N ASP A 43 11.66 -0.60 -2.83
CA ASP A 43 11.34 -1.46 -3.97
C ASP A 43 11.23 -0.67 -5.29
N PHE A 44 11.36 0.66 -5.22
CA PHE A 44 11.35 1.59 -6.35
C PHE A 44 12.70 2.31 -6.46
N PRO A 45 13.67 1.79 -7.26
CA PRO A 45 14.98 2.41 -7.39
C PRO A 45 14.96 3.85 -7.93
N SER A 46 13.92 4.21 -8.68
CA SER A 46 13.68 5.56 -9.20
C SER A 46 13.00 6.50 -8.19
N TYR A 47 12.57 5.98 -7.04
CA TYR A 47 11.96 6.80 -6.00
C TYR A 47 13.03 7.68 -5.34
N ASN A 48 12.88 8.99 -5.50
CA ASN A 48 13.80 10.01 -4.99
C ASN A 48 13.17 10.87 -3.87
N GLY A 49 12.06 10.41 -3.29
CA GLY A 49 11.42 11.10 -2.17
C GLY A 49 12.22 10.93 -0.88
N ASN A 50 12.18 11.95 -0.03
CA ASN A 50 12.90 11.97 1.25
C ASN A 50 12.23 11.14 2.35
N VAL A 51 11.05 10.57 2.10
CA VAL A 51 10.28 9.85 3.12
C VAL A 51 10.22 8.37 2.77
N ARG A 52 10.54 7.52 3.75
CA ARG A 52 10.33 6.08 3.63
C ARG A 52 8.87 5.77 3.90
N TRP A 53 8.20 5.18 2.92
CA TRP A 53 6.83 4.69 3.06
C TRP A 53 6.81 3.16 2.93
N SER A 54 5.78 2.55 3.49
CA SER A 54 5.54 1.10 3.44
C SER A 54 4.04 0.76 3.40
N ILE A 55 3.74 -0.35 2.75
CA ILE A 55 2.45 -1.04 2.78
C ILE A 55 2.74 -2.48 3.19
N ASN A 56 2.06 -2.97 4.23
CA ASN A 56 2.22 -4.33 4.73
C ASN A 56 0.86 -5.01 4.83
N LYS A 57 0.76 -6.25 4.36
CA LYS A 57 -0.35 -7.17 4.65
C LYS A 57 0.17 -8.31 5.50
N ARG A 58 -0.59 -8.68 6.52
CA ARG A 58 -0.38 -9.92 7.28
C ARG A 58 -1.69 -10.49 7.81
N THR A 59 -1.76 -11.81 7.86
CA THR A 59 -2.79 -12.54 8.62
C THR A 59 -2.41 -12.58 10.10
N LEU A 60 -3.39 -12.31 10.96
CA LEU A 60 -3.26 -12.41 12.42
C LEU A 60 -3.52 -13.84 12.87
N HIS A 61 -2.81 -14.25 13.93
CA HIS A 61 -2.91 -15.59 14.51
C HIS A 61 -3.12 -15.52 16.03
N GLY A 62 -3.69 -16.59 16.57
CA GLY A 62 -4.01 -16.79 17.98
C GLY A 62 -5.36 -16.18 18.41
N GLY A 63 -5.99 -16.79 19.42
CA GLY A 63 -7.19 -16.23 20.07
C GLY A 63 -8.37 -16.05 19.11
N LYS A 64 -9.17 -15.00 19.33
CA LYS A 64 -10.33 -14.69 18.47
C LYS A 64 -9.97 -13.86 17.23
N GLN A 65 -8.70 -13.54 17.02
CA GLN A 65 -8.23 -12.83 15.81
C GLN A 65 -7.65 -13.77 14.75
N GLU A 66 -7.60 -15.08 15.03
CA GLU A 66 -7.10 -16.07 14.07
C GLU A 66 -7.76 -15.88 12.69
N GLY A 67 -6.92 -15.81 11.65
CA GLY A 67 -7.37 -15.64 10.26
C GLY A 67 -7.77 -14.21 9.86
N VAL A 68 -7.59 -13.21 10.73
CA VAL A 68 -7.89 -11.81 10.37
C VAL A 68 -6.78 -11.20 9.54
N ASP A 69 -7.10 -10.72 8.35
CA ASP A 69 -6.19 -9.91 7.53
C ASP A 69 -6.08 -8.50 8.08
N LEU A 70 -4.86 -7.98 8.14
CA LEU A 70 -4.57 -6.58 8.40
C LEU A 70 -3.72 -6.00 7.27
N VAL A 71 -4.11 -4.85 6.75
CA VAL A 71 -3.30 -4.05 5.83
C VAL A 71 -2.94 -2.74 6.51
N GLU A 72 -1.65 -2.49 6.63
CA GLU A 72 -1.04 -1.37 7.32
C GLU A 72 -0.34 -0.48 6.28
N VAL A 73 -0.67 0.80 6.26
CA VAL A 73 -0.08 1.79 5.35
C VAL A 73 0.57 2.88 6.17
N ASP A 74 1.81 3.19 5.84
CA ASP A 74 2.59 4.24 6.48
C ASP A 74 3.33 5.05 5.43
N ASN A 75 3.12 6.37 5.41
CA ASN A 75 3.87 7.28 4.54
C ASN A 75 4.82 8.21 5.30
N GLY A 76 5.14 7.89 6.56
CA GLY A 76 5.97 8.67 7.47
C GLY A 76 5.24 9.80 8.19
N ARG A 77 4.01 10.14 7.78
CA ARG A 77 3.19 11.19 8.42
C ARG A 77 1.80 10.70 8.79
N LEU A 78 1.18 9.96 7.89
CA LEU A 78 -0.10 9.30 8.02
C LEU A 78 0.13 7.80 8.09
N GLN A 79 -0.37 7.19 9.15
CA GLN A 79 -0.44 5.75 9.34
C GLN A 79 -1.90 5.35 9.44
N PHE A 80 -2.31 4.29 8.76
CA PHE A 80 -3.63 3.73 8.96
C PHE A 80 -3.63 2.23 8.74
N ARG A 81 -4.61 1.59 9.37
CA ARG A 81 -4.76 0.14 9.33
C ARG A 81 -6.18 -0.20 8.93
N VAL A 82 -6.32 -1.04 7.92
CA VAL A 82 -7.62 -1.56 7.44
C VAL A 82 -7.66 -3.07 7.62
N ILE A 83 -8.86 -3.60 7.83
CA ILE A 83 -9.10 -5.01 8.13
C ILE A 83 -9.97 -5.60 7.01
N PRO A 84 -9.37 -6.19 5.95
CA PRO A 84 -10.13 -6.79 4.86
C PRO A 84 -11.16 -7.83 5.33
N THR A 85 -10.79 -8.70 6.27
CA THR A 85 -11.68 -9.72 6.85
C THR A 85 -12.92 -9.13 7.53
N ARG A 86 -12.87 -7.86 7.94
CA ARG A 86 -14.00 -7.12 8.51
C ARG A 86 -14.58 -6.12 7.51
N GLY A 87 -14.71 -6.51 6.24
CA GLY A 87 -15.34 -5.69 5.21
C GLY A 87 -14.58 -4.39 4.93
N MET A 88 -13.24 -4.42 4.96
CA MET A 88 -12.39 -3.24 4.80
C MET A 88 -12.54 -2.19 5.92
N SER A 89 -12.94 -2.60 7.13
CA SER A 89 -13.07 -1.69 8.27
C SER A 89 -11.76 -0.99 8.60
N MET A 90 -11.83 0.31 8.91
CA MET A 90 -10.70 1.08 9.42
C MET A 90 -10.52 0.79 10.91
N LEU A 91 -9.37 0.25 11.29
CA LEU A 91 -9.03 -0.04 12.69
C LEU A 91 -8.65 1.24 13.43
N ASP A 92 -7.68 1.96 12.88
CA ASP A 92 -7.31 3.32 13.29
C ASP A 92 -6.50 4.05 12.23
N VAL A 93 -6.35 5.35 12.49
CA VAL A 93 -5.53 6.29 11.73
C VAL A 93 -4.73 7.13 12.71
N THR A 94 -3.47 7.39 12.40
CA THR A 94 -2.59 8.31 13.12
C THR A 94 -2.02 9.33 12.14
N LEU A 95 -2.11 10.61 12.47
CA LEU A 95 -1.53 11.72 11.71
C LEU A 95 -0.80 12.66 12.67
N GLY A 96 0.54 12.56 12.72
CA GLY A 96 1.32 13.25 13.74
C GLY A 96 0.86 12.83 15.15
N ASP A 97 0.49 13.80 15.98
CA ASP A 97 0.06 13.56 17.37
C ASP A 97 -1.44 13.20 17.51
N VAL A 98 -2.17 13.16 16.40
CA VAL A 98 -3.61 12.86 16.40
C VAL A 98 -3.85 11.41 16.03
N ARG A 99 -4.57 10.68 16.90
CA ARG A 99 -5.06 9.33 16.61
C ARG A 99 -6.59 9.32 16.52
N LEU A 100 -7.12 8.80 15.42
CA LEU A 100 -8.52 8.46 15.23
C LEU A 100 -8.68 6.94 15.37
N GLY A 101 -9.35 6.51 16.42
CA GLY A 101 -9.58 5.10 16.68
C GLY A 101 -10.26 4.89 18.03
N TRP A 102 -10.87 3.73 18.22
CA TRP A 102 -11.51 3.37 19.49
C TRP A 102 -10.53 2.59 20.37
N ASN A 103 -10.44 2.96 21.65
CA ASN A 103 -9.66 2.23 22.63
C ASN A 103 -10.48 1.08 23.21
N SER A 104 -10.53 -0.02 22.46
CA SER A 104 -11.36 -1.18 22.82
C SER A 104 -10.88 -1.86 24.11
N PRO A 105 -11.80 -2.28 24.99
CA PRO A 105 -11.45 -3.20 26.07
C PRO A 105 -10.98 -4.55 25.50
N VAL A 106 -11.53 -4.97 24.35
CA VAL A 106 -11.09 -6.15 23.59
C VAL A 106 -9.85 -5.79 22.79
N LYS A 107 -8.71 -6.43 23.11
CA LYS A 107 -7.41 -6.12 22.50
C LYS A 107 -7.17 -6.80 21.15
N GLU A 108 -7.83 -7.93 20.94
CA GLU A 108 -7.79 -8.67 19.68
C GLU A 108 -8.67 -7.99 18.63
N VAL A 109 -8.23 -8.05 17.36
CA VAL A 109 -9.09 -7.72 16.22
C VAL A 109 -9.96 -8.93 15.95
N VAL A 110 -11.11 -9.01 16.62
CA VAL A 110 -11.96 -10.21 16.59
C VAL A 110 -12.45 -10.52 15.17
N HIS A 111 -12.24 -11.76 14.73
CA HIS A 111 -12.74 -12.30 13.47
C HIS A 111 -14.27 -12.33 13.51
N PRO A 112 -14.99 -11.91 12.45
CA PRO A 112 -16.45 -11.89 12.42
C PRO A 112 -17.12 -13.22 12.78
N SER A 113 -16.47 -14.36 12.49
CA SER A 113 -16.97 -15.70 12.85
C SER A 113 -17.07 -15.99 14.36
N TYR A 114 -16.54 -15.12 15.23
CA TYR A 114 -16.61 -15.27 16.69
C TYR A 114 -17.60 -14.31 17.37
N ILE A 115 -18.44 -13.62 16.59
CA ILE A 115 -19.47 -12.68 17.06
C ILE A 115 -20.86 -13.28 16.80
#